data_AF-A0A1G8GK99-F1
#
_entry.id   AF-A0A1G8GK99-F1
#
_cell.length_a   1.000
_cell.length_b   1.000
_cell.length_c   1.000
_cell.angle_alpha   90.00
_cell.angle_beta   90.00
_cell.angle_gamma   90.00
#
_symmetry.space_group_name_H-M   'P 1'
#
loop_
_entity.id
_entity.type
_entity.pdbx_description
1 polymer ?
#
loop_
_entity_poly.entity_id
_entity_poly.type
_entity_poly.pdbx_seq_one_letter_code
_entity_poly.pdbx_strand_id
1 'polypeptide(L)'
;MKKPSLNFCMLVLALAAPVAWAKLPPPAATPEAKAKAAEAAAKTAWTAKVDAYKLCQAQDRVVAKYRASAASAAKPVPTAVATPPCTDPGPFAYTPPPDAKPIEAAGAHSPATTAASPPSTTQPDAAVNPAPKKAQ
;
A
#
# COMPACT_ATOMS: atom_id res chain seq x y z
N MET A 1 -18.90 -17.15 -48.41
CA MET A 1 -18.11 -15.96 -48.06
C MET A 1 -18.96 -15.04 -47.17
N LYS A 2 -18.94 -15.24 -45.85
CA LYS A 2 -19.69 -14.42 -44.89
C LYS A 2 -18.86 -13.17 -44.59
N LYS A 3 -19.36 -11.99 -44.95
CA LYS A 3 -18.73 -10.71 -44.64
C LYS A 3 -18.72 -10.54 -43.11
N PRO A 4 -17.55 -10.44 -42.44
CA PRO A 4 -17.53 -10.13 -41.02
C PRO A 4 -18.12 -8.73 -40.83
N SER A 5 -19.15 -8.66 -39.99
CA SER A 5 -19.90 -7.45 -39.71
C SER A 5 -18.96 -6.38 -39.17
N LEU A 6 -18.97 -5.21 -39.81
CA LEU A 6 -18.25 -3.99 -39.43
C LEU A 6 -18.42 -3.62 -37.94
N ASN A 7 -19.48 -4.11 -37.31
CA ASN A 7 -19.77 -3.95 -35.87
C ASN A 7 -18.84 -4.76 -34.96
N PHE A 8 -18.27 -5.89 -35.43
CA PHE A 8 -17.32 -6.68 -34.64
C PHE A 8 -15.95 -5.98 -34.57
N CYS A 9 -15.55 -5.26 -35.62
CA CYS A 9 -14.32 -4.47 -35.63
C CYS A 9 -14.34 -3.29 -34.66
N MET A 10 -15.50 -2.66 -34.41
CA MET A 10 -15.59 -1.55 -33.43
C MET A 10 -15.51 -2.01 -31.97
N LEU A 11 -16.03 -3.20 -31.63
CA LEU A 11 -15.95 -3.72 -30.26
C LEU A 11 -14.52 -4.13 -29.88
N VAL A 12 -13.75 -4.64 -30.85
CA VAL A 12 -12.34 -5.01 -30.65
C VAL A 12 -11.45 -3.76 -30.53
N LEU A 13 -11.78 -2.67 -31.23
CA LEU A 13 -11.01 -1.41 -31.15
C LEU A 13 -11.20 -0.69 -29.81
N ALA A 14 -12.37 -0.82 -29.17
CA ALA A 14 -12.63 -0.26 -27.85
C ALA A 14 -11.93 -1.02 -26.71
N LEU A 15 -11.68 -2.33 -26.90
CA LEU A 15 -10.92 -3.16 -25.95
C LEU A 15 -9.39 -3.04 -26.13
N ALA A 16 -8.96 -2.46 -27.26
CA ALA A 16 -7.57 -2.20 -27.60
C ALA A 16 -7.18 -0.73 -27.37
N ALA A 17 -7.90 0.00 -26.51
CA ALA A 17 -7.36 1.24 -25.96
C ALA A 17 -6.27 0.86 -24.94
N PRO A 18 -4.97 0.98 -25.26
CA PRO A 18 -3.97 0.95 -24.22
C PRO A 18 -4.32 2.08 -23.26
N VAL A 19 -4.51 1.76 -21.99
CA VAL A 19 -4.28 2.75 -20.94
C VAL A 19 -2.86 3.25 -21.20
N ALA A 20 -2.75 4.44 -21.77
CA ALA A 20 -1.48 5.09 -21.96
C ALA A 20 -0.93 5.37 -20.56
N TRP A 21 -0.26 4.39 -19.96
CA TRP A 21 0.86 4.67 -19.09
C TRP A 21 1.92 5.31 -19.99
N ALA A 22 1.70 6.59 -20.28
CA ALA A 22 2.77 7.48 -20.62
C ALA A 22 3.87 7.19 -19.59
N LYS A 23 5.10 7.04 -20.06
CA LYS A 23 6.30 6.95 -19.22
C LYS A 23 6.54 8.31 -18.56
N LEU A 24 5.54 8.76 -17.81
CA LEU A 24 5.64 9.80 -16.82
C LEU A 24 6.69 9.29 -15.84
N PRO A 25 7.62 10.16 -15.41
CA PRO A 25 8.48 9.83 -14.30
C PRO A 25 7.58 9.27 -13.18
N PRO A 26 8.01 8.19 -12.49
CA PRO A 26 7.27 7.70 -11.33
C PRO A 26 6.88 8.90 -10.48
N PRO A 27 5.63 9.00 -9.98
CA PRO A 27 5.28 10.08 -9.08
C PRO A 27 6.42 10.14 -8.06
N ALA A 28 7.04 11.31 -7.92
CA ALA A 28 8.18 11.49 -7.03
C ALA A 28 7.83 10.74 -5.74
N ALA A 29 8.74 9.90 -5.24
CA ALA A 29 8.53 9.04 -4.08
C ALA A 29 8.41 9.88 -2.80
N THR A 30 7.52 10.87 -2.83
CA THR A 30 7.15 11.72 -1.73
C THR A 30 6.45 10.84 -0.71
N PRO A 31 6.71 11.08 0.58
CA PRO A 31 6.00 10.40 1.65
C PRO A 31 4.47 10.45 1.47
N GLU A 32 3.95 11.56 0.96
CA GLU A 32 2.52 11.75 0.68
C GLU A 32 1.97 10.78 -0.38
N ALA A 33 2.70 10.57 -1.49
CA ALA A 33 2.27 9.64 -2.54
C ALA A 33 2.26 8.18 -2.05
N LYS A 34 3.24 7.80 -1.21
CA LYS A 34 3.29 6.48 -0.58
C LYS A 34 2.15 6.28 0.42
N ALA A 35 1.83 7.30 1.21
CA ALA A 35 0.71 7.25 2.15
C ALA A 35 -0.63 7.05 1.43
N LYS A 36 -0.86 7.75 0.31
CA LYS A 36 -2.07 7.57 -0.51
C LYS A 36 -2.15 6.23 -1.22
N ALA A 37 -1.02 5.71 -1.71
CA ALA A 37 -0.98 4.35 -2.26
C ALA A 37 -1.29 3.28 -1.20
N ALA A 38 -0.79 3.44 0.02
CA ALA A 38 -1.07 2.52 1.12
C ALA A 38 -2.55 2.56 1.55
N GLU A 39 -3.15 3.74 1.61
CA GLU A 39 -4.59 3.91 1.89
C GLU A 39 -5.45 3.24 0.79
N ALA A 40 -5.10 3.44 -0.49
CA ALA A 40 -5.78 2.82 -1.62
C ALA A 40 -5.65 1.28 -1.63
N ALA A 41 -4.46 0.76 -1.30
CA ALA A 41 -4.23 -0.67 -1.16
C ALA A 41 -5.05 -1.26 0.00
N ALA A 42 -5.10 -0.58 1.14
CA ALA A 42 -5.92 -0.98 2.28
C ALA A 42 -7.41 -1.01 1.92
N LYS A 43 -7.90 0.02 1.21
CA LYS A 43 -9.30 0.07 0.74
C LYS A 43 -9.60 -1.05 -0.24
N THR A 44 -8.70 -1.33 -1.17
CA THR A 44 -8.85 -2.42 -2.14
C THR A 44 -8.92 -3.79 -1.45
N ALA A 45 -8.04 -4.03 -0.47
CA ALA A 45 -8.06 -5.24 0.33
C ALA A 45 -9.36 -5.37 1.14
N TRP A 46 -9.88 -4.28 1.70
CA TRP A 46 -11.16 -4.28 2.40
C TRP A 46 -12.33 -4.55 1.46
N THR A 47 -12.39 -3.91 0.29
CA THR A 47 -13.43 -4.16 -0.72
C THR A 47 -13.46 -5.63 -1.13
N ALA A 48 -12.29 -6.25 -1.37
CA ALA A 48 -12.22 -7.67 -1.69
C ALA A 48 -12.83 -8.57 -0.59
N LYS A 49 -12.67 -8.21 0.69
CA LYS A 49 -13.32 -8.92 1.80
C LYS A 49 -14.83 -8.69 1.81
N VAL A 50 -15.30 -7.47 1.52
CA VAL A 50 -16.74 -7.17 1.40
C VAL A 50 -17.36 -7.97 0.27
N ASP A 51 -16.70 -8.04 -0.88
CA ASP A 51 -17.18 -8.80 -2.04
C ASP A 51 -17.28 -10.29 -1.72
N ALA A 52 -16.29 -10.86 -1.04
CA ALA A 52 -16.33 -12.23 -0.55
C ALA A 52 -17.49 -12.48 0.43
N TYR A 53 -17.74 -11.54 1.34
CA TYR A 53 -18.88 -11.60 2.27
C TYR A 53 -20.23 -11.58 1.53
N LYS A 54 -20.38 -10.71 0.52
CA LYS A 54 -21.60 -10.63 -0.29
C LYS A 54 -21.81 -11.89 -1.15
N LEU A 55 -20.74 -12.46 -1.68
CA LEU A 55 -20.80 -13.71 -2.41
C LEU A 55 -21.27 -14.86 -1.52
N CYS A 56 -20.72 -14.97 -0.31
CA CYS A 56 -21.15 -15.96 0.68
C CYS A 56 -22.65 -15.82 1.00
N GLN A 57 -23.12 -14.59 1.27
CA GLN A 57 -24.56 -14.35 1.50
C GLN A 57 -25.43 -14.67 0.28
N ALA A 58 -24.94 -14.49 -0.94
CA ALA A 58 -25.67 -14.86 -2.14
C ALA A 58 -25.81 -16.37 -2.25
N GLN A 59 -24.74 -17.13 -1.98
CA GLN A 59 -24.75 -18.59 -1.97
C GLN A 59 -25.74 -19.12 -0.93
N ASP A 60 -25.73 -18.59 0.29
CA ASP A 60 -26.66 -18.98 1.36
C ASP A 60 -28.12 -18.73 0.98
N ARG A 61 -28.41 -17.57 0.35
CA ARG A 61 -29.75 -17.26 -0.13
C ARG A 61 -30.21 -18.23 -1.23
N VAL A 62 -29.34 -18.61 -2.15
CA VAL A 62 -29.65 -19.59 -3.20
C VAL A 62 -29.95 -20.96 -2.60
N VAL A 63 -29.11 -21.42 -1.66
CA VAL A 63 -29.33 -22.69 -0.95
C VAL A 63 -30.65 -22.67 -0.20
N ALA A 64 -30.96 -21.59 0.52
CA ALA A 64 -32.22 -21.44 1.24
C ALA A 64 -33.43 -21.49 0.29
N LYS A 65 -33.37 -20.79 -0.85
CA LYS A 65 -34.44 -20.81 -1.85
C LYS A 65 -34.64 -22.19 -2.47
N TYR A 66 -33.54 -22.88 -2.80
CA TYR A 66 -33.61 -24.24 -3.34
C TYR A 66 -34.26 -25.21 -2.35
N ARG A 67 -33.83 -25.19 -1.08
CA ARG A 67 -34.41 -26.05 -0.04
C ARG A 67 -35.88 -25.75 0.21
N ALA A 68 -36.25 -24.48 0.27
CA ALA A 68 -37.66 -24.08 0.40
C ALA A 68 -38.49 -24.61 -0.77
N SER A 69 -38.00 -24.46 -2.00
CA SER A 69 -38.68 -24.97 -3.20
C SER A 69 -38.80 -26.50 -3.22
N ALA A 70 -37.74 -27.22 -2.84
CA ALA A 70 -37.75 -28.68 -2.76
C ALA A 70 -38.74 -29.18 -1.68
N ALA A 71 -38.77 -28.51 -0.52
CA ALA A 71 -39.72 -28.81 0.55
C ALA A 71 -41.17 -28.57 0.10
N SER A 72 -41.47 -27.44 -0.54
CA SER A 72 -42.80 -27.15 -1.11
C SER A 72 -43.22 -28.14 -2.20
N ALA A 73 -42.26 -28.71 -2.94
CA ALA A 73 -42.50 -29.69 -3.99
C ALA A 73 -42.54 -31.14 -3.47
N ALA A 74 -42.51 -31.36 -2.15
CA ALA A 74 -42.41 -32.68 -1.51
C ALA A 74 -41.25 -33.54 -2.06
N LYS A 75 -40.18 -32.90 -2.54
CA LYS A 75 -38.97 -33.56 -3.02
C LYS A 75 -38.01 -33.79 -1.84
N PRO A 76 -37.17 -34.84 -1.88
CA PRO A 76 -36.14 -35.04 -0.88
C PRO A 76 -35.22 -33.82 -0.77
N VAL A 77 -35.08 -33.28 0.45
CA VAL A 77 -34.16 -32.18 0.74
C VAL A 77 -32.84 -32.77 1.22
N PRO A 78 -31.72 -32.57 0.52
CA PRO A 78 -30.42 -33.09 0.95
C PRO A 78 -30.02 -32.51 2.31
N THR A 79 -29.47 -33.37 3.18
CA THR A 79 -28.94 -32.98 4.49
C THR A 79 -27.90 -31.88 4.34
N ALA A 80 -27.96 -30.88 5.23
CA ALA A 80 -27.02 -29.77 5.21
C ALA A 80 -25.63 -30.23 5.64
N VAL A 81 -24.65 -30.04 4.76
CA VAL A 81 -23.24 -30.04 5.16
C VAL A 81 -22.99 -28.75 5.93
N ALA A 82 -22.32 -28.83 7.08
CA ALA A 82 -21.96 -27.67 7.87
C ALA A 82 -20.96 -26.80 7.08
N THR A 83 -21.39 -25.59 6.73
CA THR A 83 -20.53 -24.56 6.15
C THR A 83 -20.17 -23.53 7.22
N PRO A 84 -18.95 -22.97 7.18
CA PRO A 84 -18.61 -21.83 8.03
C PRO A 84 -19.59 -20.66 7.78
N PRO A 85 -19.92 -19.86 8.81
CA PRO A 85 -20.76 -18.68 8.62
C PRO A 85 -20.05 -17.61 7.79
N CYS A 86 -20.83 -16.83 7.04
CA CYS A 86 -20.31 -15.66 6.33
C CYS A 86 -19.75 -14.63 7.33
N THR A 87 -18.47 -14.30 7.21
CA THR A 87 -17.81 -13.33 8.10
C THR A 87 -17.92 -11.92 7.53
N ASP A 88 -18.50 -11.01 8.31
CA ASP A 88 -18.55 -9.58 7.98
C ASP A 88 -17.18 -8.93 8.24
N PRO A 89 -16.53 -8.31 7.24
CA PRO A 89 -15.27 -7.61 7.45
C PRO A 89 -15.38 -6.36 8.33
N GLY A 90 -16.59 -5.90 8.66
CA GLY A 90 -16.81 -4.70 9.44
C GLY A 90 -16.50 -3.41 8.67
N PRO A 91 -16.60 -2.24 9.32
CA PRO A 91 -16.30 -0.96 8.68
C PRO A 91 -14.81 -0.88 8.29
N PHE A 92 -14.53 -0.16 7.19
CA PHE A 92 -13.15 0.12 6.81
C PHE A 92 -12.47 0.98 7.88
N ALA A 93 -11.38 0.47 8.44
CA ALA A 93 -10.53 1.20 9.38
C ALA A 93 -9.09 1.18 8.86
N TYR A 94 -8.51 2.36 8.68
CA TYR A 94 -7.13 2.54 8.27
C TYR A 94 -6.43 3.47 9.26
N THR A 95 -5.42 2.93 9.94
CA THR A 95 -4.45 3.71 10.72
C THR A 95 -3.19 3.81 9.88
N PRO A 96 -2.81 5.02 9.42
CA PRO A 96 -1.57 5.20 8.68
C PRO A 96 -0.39 4.62 9.48
N PRO A 97 0.55 3.90 8.83
CA PRO A 97 1.80 3.53 9.47
C PRO A 97 2.49 4.79 10.00
N PRO A 98 3.11 4.75 11.19
CA PRO A 98 3.88 5.90 11.67
C PRO A 98 4.93 6.25 10.62
N ASP A 99 5.05 7.55 10.30
CA ASP A 99 6.11 8.03 9.41
C ASP A 99 7.44 7.46 9.91
N ALA A 100 8.12 6.72 9.03
CA ALA A 100 9.50 6.35 9.27
C ALA A 100 10.26 7.67 9.34
N LYS A 101 10.56 8.12 10.57
CA LYS A 101 11.43 9.26 10.83
C LYS A 101 12.62 9.13 9.89
N PRO A 102 13.00 10.18 9.13
CA PRO A 102 14.09 10.08 8.19
C PRO A 102 15.27 9.41 8.88
N ILE A 103 15.75 8.30 8.34
CA ILE A 103 16.98 7.68 8.81
C ILE A 103 18.04 8.74 8.49
N GLU A 104 18.45 9.50 9.50
CA GLU A 104 19.56 10.45 9.44
C GLU A 104 20.86 9.66 9.23
N ALA A 105 21.01 9.14 8.02
CA ALA A 105 22.23 8.55 7.51
C ALA A 105 22.82 9.53 6.51
N ALA A 106 23.32 10.66 7.02
CA ALA A 106 24.33 11.46 6.38
C ALA A 106 25.28 11.93 7.47
N GLY A 107 26.40 11.21 7.61
CA GLY A 107 27.52 11.65 8.42
C GLY A 107 28.12 12.96 7.89
N ALA A 108 28.83 13.64 8.80
CA ALA A 108 29.44 14.96 8.71
C ALA A 108 28.46 16.09 9.09
N HIS A 109 28.62 16.84 10.19
CA HIS A 109 29.85 17.39 10.76
C HIS A 109 29.75 17.57 12.30
N SER A 110 30.86 17.26 12.97
CA SER A 110 31.22 17.53 14.38
C SER A 110 30.53 16.72 15.50
N PRO A 111 31.29 16.13 16.44
CA PRO A 111 30.72 15.56 17.65
C PRO A 111 30.05 16.66 18.47
N ALA A 112 28.91 16.36 19.10
CA ALA A 112 28.12 17.29 19.89
C ALA A 112 28.92 18.00 21.01
N THR A 113 30.03 17.40 21.45
CA THR A 113 30.97 17.98 22.43
C THR A 113 31.60 19.29 21.98
N THR A 114 31.84 19.49 20.68
CA THR A 114 32.45 20.75 20.18
C THR A 114 31.48 21.94 20.26
N ALA A 115 30.16 21.68 20.28
CA ALA A 115 29.14 22.71 20.48
C ALA A 115 28.95 23.07 21.97
N ALA A 116 29.20 22.11 22.88
CA ALA A 116 29.09 22.32 24.32
C ALA A 116 30.35 22.93 24.95
N SER A 117 31.51 22.84 24.28
CA SER A 117 32.77 23.40 24.77
C SER A 117 33.65 23.83 23.59
N PRO A 118 33.56 25.09 23.13
CA PRO A 118 34.50 25.59 22.15
C PRO A 118 35.92 25.58 22.76
N PRO A 119 36.97 25.08 22.07
CA PRO A 119 38.33 25.09 22.57
C PRO A 119 38.94 26.51 22.49
N SER A 120 38.26 27.52 23.05
CA SER A 120 38.83 28.84 23.26
C SER A 120 39.56 28.85 24.58
N THR A 121 40.89 28.79 24.51
CA THR A 121 41.77 29.13 25.64
C THR A 121 42.39 30.49 25.35
N THR A 122 42.67 31.27 26.39
CA THR A 122 43.41 32.55 26.28
C THR A 122 44.93 32.33 26.16
N GLN A 123 45.37 31.09 25.97
CA GLN A 123 46.78 30.75 25.95
C GLN A 123 47.43 31.23 24.63
N PRO A 124 48.48 32.07 24.69
CA PRO A 124 49.18 32.52 23.49
C PRO A 124 49.79 31.32 22.73
N ASP A 125 49.60 31.28 21.40
CA ASP A 125 50.05 30.19 20.52
C ASP A 125 51.55 29.84 20.68
N ALA A 126 52.36 30.84 20.99
CA ALA A 126 53.80 30.72 21.23
C ALA A 126 54.18 29.83 22.44
N ALA A 127 53.25 29.62 23.39
CA ALA A 127 53.46 28.74 24.54
C ALA A 127 53.20 27.25 24.21
N VAL A 128 52.41 26.98 23.16
CA VAL A 128 51.97 25.62 22.78
C VAL A 128 52.73 25.07 21.58
N ASN A 129 53.20 25.95 20.68
CA ASN A 129 54.07 25.58 19.56
C ASN A 129 55.31 26.47 19.53
N PRO A 130 56.35 26.19 20.34
CA PRO A 130 57.61 26.91 20.22
C PRO A 130 58.27 26.59 18.89
N ALA A 131 58.56 27.63 18.09
CA ALA A 131 59.25 27.49 16.82
C ALA A 131 60.64 26.85 17.01
N PRO A 132 61.07 25.95 16.11
CA PRO A 132 62.40 25.34 16.20
C PRO A 132 63.46 26.44 16.08
N LYS A 133 64.37 26.51 17.07
CA LYS A 133 65.55 27.36 17.01
C LYS A 133 66.37 26.95 15.78
N LYS A 134 66.57 27.87 14.83
CA LYS A 134 67.54 27.69 13.75
C LYS A 134 68.91 27.50 14.38
N ALA A 135 69.49 26.31 14.24
CA ALA A 135 70.92 26.11 14.44
C ALA A 135 71.66 26.84 13.29
N GLN A 136 72.80 27.42 13.68
CA GLN A 136 73.70 28.29 12.91
C GLN A 136 74.02 27.81 11.50
#